data_AF-A0A956BD21-F1
#
_entry.id   AF-A0A956BD21-F1
#
_cell.length_a   1.000
_cell.length_b   1.000
_cell.length_c   1.000
_cell.angle_alpha   90.00
_cell.angle_beta   90.00
_cell.angle_gamma   90.00
#
_symmetry.space_group_name_H-M   'P 1'
#
loop_
_entity.id
_entity.type
_entity.pdbx_description
1 polymer ?
#
loop_
_entity_poly.entity_id
_entity_poly.type
_entity_poly.pdbx_seq_one_letter_code
_entity_poly.pdbx_strand_id
1 'polypeptide(L)'
;MRGRFLMALIAAGLASTAGTAVAQNHIGSGDQGESPTLDPVKCPDLDADGYDACAPGDPGDDGLPPDCDDKNVFARPGNDEYCNGFDDNCDGKIDEGYDLDGDGQTWCDGDCDDSDPSTYTGAVEICDEVDNDCDWSIDEGFDQDGDGWTTCKGDCDDDNVLIRPGNAEYCNGFDDNCDGNVDEGYDRDGDGQTTCGGDCDDGEAAIYFGAAELCDGLDNDCNHLADDGGICAPPPEECGACEGGVTDLTLAWQGDRRADVRVLDHWGRTLYSGRVQPGEAFSFDGRHNHRMMGPKIHLLAGYAYHGSLHTSCSVEIGPGDMAGDFEVLEGASKDGGALCGPASDDGDDDGGNGIGSDGDDDDHGGLDEDDDDDDRDDDADEDRGDHRWDD
;
A
#
# COMPACT_ATOMS: atom_id res chain seq x y z
N MET A 1 -31.76 32.24 17.97
CA MET A 1 -32.98 32.53 18.78
C MET A 1 -33.27 31.32 19.67
N ARG A 2 -33.94 31.47 20.83
CA ARG A 2 -34.25 30.34 21.74
C ARG A 2 -35.72 29.95 21.64
N GLY A 3 -36.01 28.68 21.36
CA GLY A 3 -37.29 28.04 21.63
C GLY A 3 -37.09 26.92 22.65
N ARG A 4 -37.78 26.97 23.79
CA ARG A 4 -37.76 25.91 24.84
C ARG A 4 -39.17 25.36 24.96
N PHE A 5 -39.32 24.04 25.00
CA PHE A 5 -40.46 23.40 25.67
C PHE A 5 -39.95 22.29 26.61
N LEU A 6 -40.72 22.00 27.65
CA LEU A 6 -40.23 21.37 28.87
C LEU A 6 -41.26 20.37 29.41
N MET A 7 -40.80 19.18 29.79
CA MET A 7 -41.40 18.22 30.75
C MET A 7 -42.83 17.70 30.50
N ALA A 8 -42.95 16.36 30.44
CA ALA A 8 -43.49 15.59 31.59
C ALA A 8 -43.23 14.07 31.45
N LEU A 9 -42.53 13.47 32.43
CA LEU A 9 -42.61 12.02 32.68
C LEU A 9 -43.88 11.71 33.48
N ILE A 10 -44.62 10.66 33.11
CA ILE A 10 -45.53 9.95 34.03
C ILE A 10 -45.36 8.45 33.80
N ALA A 11 -44.94 7.74 34.85
CA ALA A 11 -44.97 6.27 34.90
C ALA A 11 -46.30 5.81 35.52
N ALA A 12 -46.88 4.74 34.97
CA ALA A 12 -48.01 4.03 35.58
C ALA A 12 -47.99 2.55 35.20
N GLY A 13 -47.52 1.70 36.10
CA GLY A 13 -47.90 0.29 36.11
C GLY A 13 -49.06 0.09 37.08
N LEU A 14 -49.96 -0.86 36.79
CA LEU A 14 -50.82 -1.50 37.78
C LEU A 14 -51.49 -2.74 37.17
N ALA A 15 -51.28 -3.89 37.81
CA ALA A 15 -52.09 -5.09 37.56
C ALA A 15 -53.49 -4.92 38.17
N SER A 16 -54.49 -5.59 37.60
CA SER A 16 -55.79 -5.78 38.28
C SER A 16 -56.30 -7.20 38.10
N THR A 17 -56.92 -7.72 39.16
CA THR A 17 -57.29 -9.13 39.33
C THR A 17 -58.79 -9.36 39.15
N ALA A 18 -59.14 -10.65 39.04
CA ALA A 18 -60.48 -11.21 38.89
C ALA A 18 -61.59 -10.62 39.78
N GLY A 19 -62.85 -10.68 39.30
CA GLY A 19 -64.00 -10.24 40.09
C GLY A 19 -65.40 -10.47 39.49
N THR A 20 -65.83 -11.74 39.39
CA THR A 20 -67.24 -12.20 39.51
C THR A 20 -68.39 -11.39 38.86
N ALA A 21 -69.02 -11.97 37.84
CA ALA A 21 -70.42 -11.69 37.48
C ALA A 21 -71.33 -12.86 37.89
N VAL A 22 -72.28 -12.61 38.80
CA VAL A 22 -73.28 -13.60 39.23
C VAL A 22 -74.55 -13.42 38.41
N ALA A 23 -74.87 -14.38 37.54
CA ALA A 23 -76.16 -14.42 36.85
C ALA A 23 -77.26 -14.92 37.80
N GLN A 24 -78.36 -14.17 37.92
CA GLN A 24 -79.45 -14.52 38.83
C GLN A 24 -80.45 -15.51 38.20
N ASN A 25 -80.88 -16.44 39.06
CA ASN A 25 -81.82 -17.51 38.76
C ASN A 25 -83.27 -16.99 38.72
N HIS A 26 -84.06 -17.38 37.72
CA HIS A 26 -85.52 -17.24 37.76
C HIS A 26 -86.21 -18.49 37.20
N ILE A 27 -87.15 -19.02 37.97
CA ILE A 27 -87.72 -20.37 37.80
C ILE A 27 -89.11 -20.30 37.15
N GLY A 28 -89.36 -21.17 36.18
CA GLY A 28 -90.66 -21.43 35.55
C GLY A 28 -90.52 -22.54 34.49
N SER A 29 -90.40 -23.82 34.89
CA SER A 29 -91.51 -24.72 35.27
C SER A 29 -92.26 -25.31 34.07
N GLY A 30 -91.75 -26.43 33.55
CA GLY A 30 -92.55 -27.47 32.89
C GLY A 30 -92.52 -27.50 31.36
N ASP A 31 -91.56 -28.25 30.81
CA ASP A 31 -91.94 -29.53 30.17
C ASP A 31 -90.82 -30.58 30.36
N GLN A 32 -91.16 -31.86 30.27
CA GLN A 32 -90.25 -33.01 30.28
C GLN A 32 -90.53 -33.82 29.02
N GLY A 33 -89.92 -33.41 27.91
CA GLY A 33 -90.02 -34.07 26.61
C GLY A 33 -88.69 -33.91 25.87
N GLU A 34 -88.25 -35.00 25.26
CA GLU A 34 -87.05 -35.17 24.45
C GLU A 34 -85.77 -34.43 24.92
N SER A 35 -84.84 -35.23 25.48
CA SER A 35 -83.42 -35.04 25.13
C SER A 35 -83.34 -34.88 23.61
N PRO A 36 -82.57 -33.91 23.07
CA PRO A 36 -82.22 -34.00 21.66
C PRO A 36 -81.57 -35.37 21.50
N THR A 37 -82.09 -36.16 20.56
CA THR A 37 -81.30 -37.24 20.00
C THR A 37 -80.01 -36.59 19.54
N LEU A 38 -78.87 -37.14 19.95
CA LEU A 38 -77.72 -37.04 19.08
C LEU A 38 -78.19 -37.75 17.81
N ASP A 39 -78.59 -36.96 16.82
CA ASP A 39 -78.82 -37.47 15.48
C ASP A 39 -77.54 -38.23 15.09
N PRO A 40 -77.65 -39.37 14.36
CA PRO A 40 -76.46 -40.05 13.86
C PRO A 40 -75.60 -38.99 13.17
N VAL A 41 -74.29 -38.97 13.49
CA VAL A 41 -73.39 -37.84 13.20
C VAL A 41 -73.19 -37.75 11.69
N LYS A 42 -74.21 -37.22 11.01
CA LYS A 42 -74.16 -37.03 9.59
C LYS A 42 -73.11 -35.97 9.33
N CYS A 43 -72.27 -36.26 8.36
CA CYS A 43 -71.30 -35.35 7.80
C CYS A 43 -71.95 -34.81 6.52
N PRO A 44 -72.76 -33.73 6.59
CA PRO A 44 -73.23 -33.09 5.37
C PRO A 44 -72.07 -32.30 4.79
N ASP A 45 -71.73 -32.58 3.54
CA ASP A 45 -71.15 -31.60 2.60
C ASP A 45 -71.79 -30.21 2.83
N LEU A 46 -71.03 -29.29 3.46
CA LEU A 46 -71.54 -28.00 3.94
C LEU A 46 -71.40 -26.86 2.91
N ASP A 47 -70.52 -26.99 1.91
CA ASP A 47 -70.30 -25.99 0.85
C ASP A 47 -70.80 -26.41 -0.55
N ALA A 48 -71.21 -27.67 -0.70
CA ALA A 48 -71.74 -28.32 -1.90
C ALA A 48 -70.73 -28.62 -3.02
N ASP A 49 -69.45 -28.84 -2.69
CA ASP A 49 -68.40 -29.24 -3.65
C ASP A 49 -68.41 -30.75 -4.00
N GLY A 50 -68.94 -31.60 -3.10
CA GLY A 50 -69.02 -33.06 -3.25
C GLY A 50 -68.04 -33.88 -2.40
N TYR A 51 -67.34 -33.26 -1.46
CA TYR A 51 -66.58 -33.90 -0.38
C TYR A 51 -67.26 -33.65 0.99
N ASP A 52 -66.87 -34.36 2.06
CA ASP A 52 -67.42 -34.13 3.42
C ASP A 52 -66.35 -34.26 4.52
N ALA A 53 -66.61 -33.72 5.72
CA ALA A 53 -65.65 -33.70 6.83
C ALA A 53 -65.27 -35.07 7.46
N CYS A 54 -65.71 -36.22 6.92
CA CYS A 54 -65.61 -37.53 7.58
C CYS A 54 -64.77 -38.56 6.83
N ALA A 55 -64.03 -39.37 7.60
CA ALA A 55 -63.22 -40.43 7.04
C ALA A 55 -64.09 -41.67 6.71
N PRO A 56 -63.74 -42.44 5.65
CA PRO A 56 -64.49 -43.64 5.28
C PRO A 56 -64.66 -44.63 6.43
N GLY A 57 -65.91 -44.86 6.84
CA GLY A 57 -66.28 -45.72 7.96
C GLY A 57 -66.60 -45.00 9.29
N ASP A 58 -66.57 -43.66 9.34
CA ASP A 58 -67.01 -42.90 10.51
C ASP A 58 -68.54 -42.97 10.72
N PRO A 59 -69.06 -42.75 11.95
CA PRO A 59 -70.48 -42.95 12.28
C PRO A 59 -71.46 -41.93 11.70
N GLY A 60 -71.66 -41.95 10.38
CA GLY A 60 -72.56 -41.07 9.64
C GLY A 60 -71.96 -40.48 8.35
N ASP A 61 -70.78 -40.95 7.96
CA ASP A 61 -70.30 -41.10 6.57
C ASP A 61 -71.49 -41.45 5.65
N ASP A 62 -71.74 -40.59 4.65
CA ASP A 62 -72.79 -40.81 3.65
C ASP A 62 -72.27 -41.26 2.27
N GLY A 63 -70.97 -41.52 2.18
CA GLY A 63 -70.26 -42.11 1.05
C GLY A 63 -69.50 -41.12 0.17
N LEU A 64 -69.42 -39.84 0.56
CA LEU A 64 -68.52 -38.86 -0.07
C LEU A 64 -67.06 -39.08 0.39
N PRO A 65 -66.06 -38.57 -0.35
CA PRO A 65 -64.67 -38.65 0.07
C PRO A 65 -64.35 -37.55 1.10
N PRO A 66 -63.34 -37.75 1.96
CA PRO A 66 -63.01 -36.81 3.03
C PRO A 66 -62.46 -35.48 2.51
N ASP A 67 -62.84 -34.41 3.19
CA ASP A 67 -62.43 -33.02 3.04
C ASP A 67 -61.57 -32.56 4.24
N CYS A 68 -60.66 -31.61 4.01
CA CYS A 68 -59.85 -30.93 5.00
C CYS A 68 -60.47 -29.61 5.52
N ASP A 69 -61.31 -28.90 4.75
CA ASP A 69 -62.22 -27.85 5.25
C ASP A 69 -63.55 -27.81 4.47
N ASP A 70 -64.49 -28.65 4.89
CA ASP A 70 -65.92 -28.80 4.51
C ASP A 70 -66.75 -27.49 4.38
N LYS A 71 -66.18 -26.31 4.62
CA LYS A 71 -66.80 -24.99 4.40
C LYS A 71 -66.16 -24.19 3.26
N ASN A 72 -65.12 -24.71 2.63
CA ASN A 72 -64.33 -24.06 1.60
C ASN A 72 -64.32 -24.91 0.31
N VAL A 73 -65.18 -24.53 -0.65
CA VAL A 73 -65.37 -25.15 -1.98
C VAL A 73 -64.10 -25.23 -2.86
N PHE A 74 -62.95 -24.80 -2.35
CA PHE A 74 -61.63 -24.90 -2.98
C PHE A 74 -60.70 -25.91 -2.29
N ALA A 75 -60.92 -26.23 -1.01
CA ALA A 75 -60.22 -27.28 -0.28
C ALA A 75 -60.86 -28.64 -0.59
N ARG A 76 -60.17 -29.51 -1.32
CA ARG A 76 -60.62 -30.89 -1.60
C ARG A 76 -59.51 -31.76 -2.21
N PRO A 77 -59.54 -33.09 -2.00
CA PRO A 77 -58.64 -34.07 -2.61
C PRO A 77 -58.30 -33.83 -4.09
N GLY A 78 -57.06 -33.38 -4.35
CA GLY A 78 -56.50 -33.20 -5.69
C GLY A 78 -56.94 -31.93 -6.43
N ASN A 79 -57.23 -30.85 -5.70
CA ASN A 79 -57.26 -29.50 -6.27
C ASN A 79 -55.85 -29.01 -6.69
N ASP A 80 -55.78 -27.84 -7.32
CA ASP A 80 -54.52 -27.09 -7.45
C ASP A 80 -54.30 -26.28 -6.15
N GLU A 81 -53.06 -26.20 -5.65
CA GLU A 81 -52.69 -25.32 -4.52
C GLU A 81 -52.69 -23.86 -4.92
N TYR A 82 -53.21 -22.98 -4.05
CA TYR A 82 -53.09 -21.53 -4.19
C TYR A 82 -52.51 -20.93 -2.93
N CYS A 83 -51.37 -20.22 -3.03
CA CYS A 83 -50.77 -19.46 -1.94
C CYS A 83 -51.74 -18.64 -1.09
N ASN A 84 -52.25 -19.26 -0.02
CA ASN A 84 -53.32 -18.74 0.81
C ASN A 84 -53.25 -19.21 2.28
N GLY A 85 -52.30 -20.09 2.62
CA GLY A 85 -52.10 -20.64 3.96
C GLY A 85 -53.01 -21.83 4.31
N PHE A 86 -53.65 -22.46 3.33
CA PHE A 86 -54.51 -23.65 3.47
C PHE A 86 -53.99 -24.81 2.61
N ASP A 87 -54.37 -26.03 2.99
CA ASP A 87 -54.17 -27.26 2.21
C ASP A 87 -55.33 -27.35 1.20
N ASP A 88 -55.20 -26.74 0.02
CA ASP A 88 -56.31 -26.71 -0.96
C ASP A 88 -56.55 -28.08 -1.60
N ASN A 89 -55.53 -28.95 -1.68
CA ASN A 89 -55.58 -30.27 -2.30
C ASN A 89 -55.84 -31.43 -1.33
N CYS A 90 -55.89 -31.15 -0.02
CA CYS A 90 -56.07 -32.09 1.08
C CYS A 90 -55.07 -33.28 1.13
N ASP A 91 -53.79 -33.08 0.80
CA ASP A 91 -52.75 -34.12 0.95
C ASP A 91 -51.96 -34.06 2.27
N GLY A 92 -52.21 -33.05 3.12
CA GLY A 92 -51.60 -32.88 4.43
C GLY A 92 -50.34 -32.01 4.45
N LYS A 93 -50.12 -31.24 3.38
CA LYS A 93 -49.13 -30.15 3.29
C LYS A 93 -49.87 -28.86 2.90
N ILE A 94 -49.19 -27.72 2.89
CA ILE A 94 -49.79 -26.40 2.65
C ILE A 94 -48.95 -25.69 1.60
N ASP A 95 -49.59 -25.12 0.59
CA ASP A 95 -48.97 -24.24 -0.41
C ASP A 95 -47.70 -24.82 -1.07
N GLU A 96 -47.66 -26.12 -1.45
CA GLU A 96 -46.43 -26.71 -2.03
C GLU A 96 -46.33 -26.63 -3.56
N GLY A 97 -45.10 -26.78 -4.04
CA GLY A 97 -44.72 -26.52 -5.44
C GLY A 97 -44.35 -25.05 -5.69
N TYR A 98 -44.27 -24.25 -4.63
CA TYR A 98 -43.85 -22.85 -4.59
C TYR A 98 -42.52 -22.65 -3.81
N ASP A 99 -41.77 -23.75 -3.67
CA ASP A 99 -40.38 -23.88 -3.21
C ASP A 99 -39.67 -24.68 -4.32
N LEU A 100 -39.06 -23.99 -5.27
CA LEU A 100 -38.49 -24.57 -6.49
C LEU A 100 -36.99 -24.90 -6.35
N ASP A 101 -36.27 -24.25 -5.44
CA ASP A 101 -34.84 -24.47 -5.20
C ASP A 101 -34.51 -25.35 -3.97
N GLY A 102 -35.40 -25.45 -2.99
CA GLY A 102 -35.27 -26.27 -1.80
C GLY A 102 -34.59 -25.62 -0.58
N ASP A 103 -34.55 -24.29 -0.48
CA ASP A 103 -34.07 -23.59 0.73
C ASP A 103 -35.01 -23.81 1.95
N GLY A 104 -36.32 -23.95 1.69
CA GLY A 104 -37.38 -24.16 2.67
C GLY A 104 -38.19 -22.91 3.02
N GLN A 105 -38.00 -21.81 2.32
CA GLN A 105 -38.98 -20.73 2.14
C GLN A 105 -39.83 -21.04 0.90
N THR A 106 -40.93 -20.30 0.72
CA THR A 106 -41.69 -20.32 -0.53
C THR A 106 -41.80 -18.88 -1.04
N TRP A 107 -42.01 -18.72 -2.35
CA TRP A 107 -42.42 -17.44 -2.97
C TRP A 107 -43.57 -16.74 -2.20
N CYS A 108 -44.36 -17.53 -1.49
CA CYS A 108 -45.57 -17.11 -0.80
C CYS A 108 -45.37 -16.80 0.70
N ASP A 109 -44.27 -17.28 1.28
CA ASP A 109 -43.80 -16.93 2.64
C ASP A 109 -42.77 -15.79 2.66
N GLY A 110 -42.40 -15.24 1.49
CA GLY A 110 -41.61 -14.01 1.39
C GLY A 110 -40.37 -14.07 0.49
N ASP A 111 -40.10 -15.23 -0.11
CA ASP A 111 -38.98 -15.40 -1.02
C ASP A 111 -39.18 -14.57 -2.31
N CYS A 112 -38.12 -13.89 -2.72
CA CYS A 112 -38.06 -12.96 -3.83
C CYS A 112 -37.36 -13.53 -5.09
N ASP A 113 -36.67 -14.68 -5.00
CA ASP A 113 -36.21 -15.49 -6.14
C ASP A 113 -36.19 -17.00 -5.81
N ASP A 114 -37.38 -17.61 -5.90
CA ASP A 114 -37.71 -19.06 -5.84
C ASP A 114 -36.87 -19.97 -6.79
N SER A 115 -35.84 -19.44 -7.46
CA SER A 115 -34.88 -20.21 -8.25
C SER A 115 -33.44 -20.17 -7.74
N ASP A 116 -33.13 -19.43 -6.67
CA ASP A 116 -31.82 -19.35 -6.04
C ASP A 116 -31.87 -19.53 -4.50
N PRO A 117 -31.40 -20.66 -3.95
CA PRO A 117 -31.48 -20.97 -2.52
C PRO A 117 -30.50 -20.14 -1.66
N SER A 118 -29.87 -19.12 -2.25
CA SER A 118 -29.12 -18.06 -1.58
C SER A 118 -30.04 -16.91 -1.13
N THR A 119 -31.20 -16.77 -1.78
CA THR A 119 -32.09 -15.61 -1.70
C THR A 119 -33.37 -16.00 -0.95
N TYR A 120 -33.57 -15.43 0.23
CA TYR A 120 -34.73 -15.70 1.09
C TYR A 120 -34.81 -14.67 2.23
N THR A 121 -36.01 -14.46 2.79
CA THR A 121 -36.23 -13.51 3.90
C THR A 121 -35.20 -13.65 5.03
N GLY A 122 -34.33 -12.64 5.19
CA GLY A 122 -33.29 -12.60 6.21
C GLY A 122 -32.08 -13.51 5.96
N ALA A 123 -31.74 -13.76 4.69
CA ALA A 123 -30.43 -14.26 4.28
C ALA A 123 -29.29 -13.29 4.68
N VAL A 124 -28.09 -13.52 4.16
CA VAL A 124 -26.96 -12.59 4.31
C VAL A 124 -26.66 -12.03 2.93
N GLU A 125 -26.80 -10.71 2.78
CA GLU A 125 -26.42 -10.00 1.55
C GLU A 125 -24.99 -10.34 1.11
N ILE A 126 -24.83 -10.43 -0.21
CA ILE A 126 -23.58 -10.67 -0.91
C ILE A 126 -23.48 -9.60 -2.00
N CYS A 127 -22.28 -9.05 -2.21
CA CYS A 127 -22.00 -8.09 -3.29
C CYS A 127 -22.20 -8.68 -4.70
N ASP A 128 -23.45 -8.86 -5.15
CA ASP A 128 -23.79 -9.42 -6.46
C ASP A 128 -24.95 -8.72 -7.20
N GLU A 129 -25.39 -7.55 -6.69
CA GLU A 129 -26.50 -6.74 -7.21
C GLU A 129 -27.89 -7.41 -7.07
N VAL A 130 -28.03 -8.42 -6.20
CA VAL A 130 -29.31 -9.06 -5.82
C VAL A 130 -29.70 -8.67 -4.40
N ASP A 131 -31.01 -8.52 -4.17
CA ASP A 131 -31.64 -8.46 -2.84
C ASP A 131 -31.70 -9.90 -2.31
N ASN A 132 -30.68 -10.37 -1.59
CA ASN A 132 -30.64 -11.77 -1.10
C ASN A 132 -31.56 -11.95 0.12
N ASP A 133 -31.68 -10.93 0.98
CA ASP A 133 -32.44 -11.00 2.23
C ASP A 133 -33.93 -10.64 2.09
N CYS A 134 -34.35 -10.22 0.89
CA CYS A 134 -35.71 -9.84 0.49
C CYS A 134 -36.31 -8.63 1.26
N ASP A 135 -35.48 -7.72 1.81
CA ASP A 135 -35.95 -6.50 2.49
C ASP A 135 -36.27 -5.29 1.58
N TRP A 136 -36.05 -5.42 0.27
CA TRP A 136 -36.16 -4.37 -0.77
C TRP A 136 -34.99 -3.38 -0.83
N SER A 137 -33.91 -3.65 -0.10
CA SER A 137 -32.57 -3.11 -0.32
C SER A 137 -31.79 -4.02 -1.27
N ILE A 138 -30.62 -3.57 -1.74
CA ILE A 138 -29.70 -4.37 -2.56
C ILE A 138 -28.30 -4.01 -2.07
N ASP A 139 -27.50 -5.01 -1.71
CA ASP A 139 -26.13 -4.85 -1.22
C ASP A 139 -26.04 -3.87 0.00
N GLU A 140 -26.97 -3.89 0.97
CA GLU A 140 -26.88 -3.01 2.13
C GLU A 140 -25.92 -3.50 3.22
N GLY A 141 -25.56 -2.60 4.15
CA GLY A 141 -24.59 -2.90 5.21
C GLY A 141 -23.11 -2.88 4.78
N PHE A 142 -22.81 -2.76 3.48
CA PHE A 142 -21.44 -2.67 2.93
C PHE A 142 -20.85 -1.24 2.84
N ASP A 143 -21.55 -0.22 3.35
CA ASP A 143 -21.08 1.17 3.50
C ASP A 143 -21.09 1.48 5.01
N GLN A 144 -19.92 1.40 5.67
CA GLN A 144 -19.83 1.48 7.13
C GLN A 144 -19.47 2.89 7.66
N ASP A 145 -18.84 3.73 6.86
CA ASP A 145 -18.50 5.11 7.20
C ASP A 145 -19.54 6.16 6.72
N GLY A 146 -20.41 5.78 5.76
CA GLY A 146 -21.47 6.61 5.18
C GLY A 146 -21.03 7.50 4.02
N ASP A 147 -19.97 7.15 3.29
CA ASP A 147 -19.44 7.93 2.16
C ASP A 147 -20.21 7.70 0.83
N GLY A 148 -20.85 6.53 0.66
CA GLY A 148 -21.64 6.15 -0.51
C GLY A 148 -20.96 5.21 -1.51
N TRP A 149 -19.66 4.97 -1.34
CA TRP A 149 -18.98 3.76 -1.80
C TRP A 149 -19.27 2.61 -0.83
N THR A 150 -19.02 1.40 -1.30
CA THR A 150 -19.18 0.18 -0.52
C THR A 150 -17.99 -0.72 -0.82
N THR A 151 -17.70 -1.67 0.06
CA THR A 151 -16.74 -2.76 -0.23
C THR A 151 -17.02 -3.40 -1.60
N CYS A 152 -18.30 -3.56 -1.96
CA CYS A 152 -18.75 -4.08 -3.26
C CYS A 152 -18.33 -3.22 -4.46
N LYS A 153 -18.26 -1.90 -4.30
CA LYS A 153 -17.90 -0.92 -5.34
C LYS A 153 -16.40 -0.61 -5.38
N GLY A 154 -15.60 -1.29 -4.58
CA GLY A 154 -14.14 -1.15 -4.55
C GLY A 154 -13.63 -0.16 -3.50
N ASP A 155 -14.41 0.14 -2.46
CA ASP A 155 -13.84 0.75 -1.26
C ASP A 155 -12.75 -0.14 -0.67
N CYS A 156 -11.66 0.48 -0.21
CA CYS A 156 -10.48 -0.16 0.33
C CYS A 156 -10.25 0.13 1.84
N ASP A 157 -11.03 1.04 2.45
CA ASP A 157 -11.07 1.27 3.91
C ASP A 157 -12.47 1.74 4.35
N ASP A 158 -13.44 0.81 4.44
CA ASP A 158 -14.85 1.06 4.82
C ASP A 158 -15.04 1.77 6.20
N ASP A 159 -13.97 1.97 7.00
CA ASP A 159 -13.96 2.73 8.26
C ASP A 159 -13.63 4.24 8.05
N ASN A 160 -13.34 4.70 6.82
CA ASN A 160 -12.71 6.01 6.56
C ASN A 160 -13.16 6.75 5.28
N VAL A 161 -14.10 7.70 5.48
CA VAL A 161 -14.79 8.58 4.50
C VAL A 161 -13.90 9.43 3.56
N LEU A 162 -12.58 9.30 3.66
CA LEU A 162 -11.57 9.96 2.86
C LEU A 162 -10.77 8.99 1.97
N ILE A 163 -10.99 7.69 2.06
CA ILE A 163 -10.37 6.65 1.23
C ILE A 163 -11.49 6.03 0.39
N ARG A 164 -11.39 6.09 -0.95
CA ARG A 164 -12.42 5.55 -1.88
C ARG A 164 -11.97 5.61 -3.34
N PRO A 165 -12.58 4.79 -4.24
CA PRO A 165 -12.39 4.86 -5.68
C PRO A 165 -12.37 6.28 -6.28
N GLY A 166 -11.22 6.66 -6.84
CA GLY A 166 -11.04 7.91 -7.58
C GLY A 166 -11.03 9.19 -6.74
N ASN A 167 -10.68 9.10 -5.45
CA ASN A 167 -10.33 10.27 -4.65
C ASN A 167 -8.99 10.89 -5.13
N ALA A 168 -8.45 11.85 -4.36
CA ALA A 168 -7.15 12.45 -4.66
C ALA A 168 -6.11 12.04 -3.61
N GLU A 169 -4.97 11.55 -4.06
CA GLU A 169 -3.85 11.16 -3.19
C GLU A 169 -3.31 12.33 -2.36
N TYR A 170 -3.23 12.11 -1.05
CA TYR A 170 -2.47 12.92 -0.12
C TYR A 170 -1.30 12.10 0.38
N CYS A 171 -0.08 12.62 0.26
CA CYS A 171 1.13 11.96 0.75
C CYS A 171 1.06 11.65 2.27
N ASN A 172 0.54 10.48 2.61
CA ASN A 172 0.05 10.09 3.94
C ASN A 172 0.29 8.59 4.25
N GLY A 173 0.69 7.78 3.26
CA GLY A 173 0.99 6.36 3.39
C GLY A 173 -0.21 5.42 3.25
N PHE A 174 -1.33 5.90 2.70
CA PHE A 174 -2.54 5.15 2.37
C PHE A 174 -2.85 5.30 0.86
N ASP A 175 -3.59 4.34 0.31
CA ASP A 175 -4.16 4.41 -1.04
C ASP A 175 -5.47 5.21 -0.93
N ASP A 176 -5.42 6.55 -1.00
CA ASP A 176 -6.62 7.39 -0.79
C ASP A 176 -7.67 7.20 -1.90
N ASN A 177 -7.24 6.77 -3.10
CA ASN A 177 -8.07 6.64 -4.30
C ASN A 177 -8.47 5.19 -4.65
N CYS A 178 -8.00 4.20 -3.91
CA CYS A 178 -8.25 2.76 -4.09
C CYS A 178 -7.89 2.20 -5.49
N ASP A 179 -6.80 2.67 -6.12
CA ASP A 179 -6.31 2.08 -7.40
C ASP A 179 -5.27 0.95 -7.23
N GLY A 180 -4.82 0.72 -5.99
CA GLY A 180 -3.88 -0.34 -5.61
C GLY A 180 -2.40 0.08 -5.61
N ASN A 181 -2.12 1.35 -5.86
CA ASN A 181 -0.83 1.99 -5.56
C ASN A 181 -0.95 2.76 -4.21
N VAL A 182 0.07 3.50 -3.79
CA VAL A 182 0.04 4.33 -2.57
C VAL A 182 0.78 5.62 -2.86
N ASP A 183 0.20 6.77 -2.51
CA ASP A 183 0.80 8.10 -2.66
C ASP A 183 1.29 8.38 -4.11
N GLU A 184 0.51 8.05 -5.15
CA GLU A 184 0.96 8.28 -6.55
C GLU A 184 1.19 9.76 -6.90
N GLY A 185 2.15 9.98 -7.80
CA GLY A 185 2.55 11.33 -8.20
C GLY A 185 3.41 12.05 -7.15
N TYR A 186 3.74 11.38 -6.05
CA TYR A 186 4.75 11.78 -5.08
C TYR A 186 6.04 10.94 -5.15
N ASP A 187 6.13 9.98 -6.08
CA ASP A 187 7.33 9.30 -6.60
C ASP A 187 7.36 9.53 -8.12
N ARG A 188 8.27 10.40 -8.58
CA ARG A 188 8.38 10.85 -9.97
C ARG A 188 9.50 10.18 -10.75
N ASP A 189 10.53 9.65 -10.09
CA ASP A 189 11.63 8.95 -10.75
C ASP A 189 11.43 7.42 -10.83
N GLY A 190 10.55 6.87 -10.00
CA GLY A 190 10.09 5.48 -10.01
C GLY A 190 10.96 4.53 -9.19
N ASP A 191 11.69 5.00 -8.18
CA ASP A 191 12.51 4.15 -7.30
C ASP A 191 11.70 3.41 -6.21
N GLY A 192 10.47 3.86 -5.93
CA GLY A 192 9.56 3.32 -4.92
C GLY A 192 9.60 4.03 -3.56
N GLN A 193 10.24 5.19 -3.45
CA GLN A 193 10.28 6.06 -2.27
C GLN A 193 9.63 7.41 -2.61
N THR A 194 8.60 7.80 -1.87
CA THR A 194 7.92 9.07 -2.13
C THR A 194 8.59 10.24 -1.41
N THR A 195 8.32 11.46 -1.89
CA THR A 195 8.69 12.72 -1.22
C THR A 195 8.21 12.83 0.25
N CYS A 196 7.18 12.09 0.67
CA CYS A 196 6.82 11.94 2.09
C CYS A 196 7.37 10.68 2.76
N GLY A 197 7.73 9.64 1.99
CA GLY A 197 8.54 8.49 2.41
C GLY A 197 9.96 8.86 2.86
N GLY A 198 10.40 10.08 2.53
CA GLY A 198 11.67 10.66 2.97
C GLY A 198 12.70 10.82 1.88
N ASP A 199 12.33 10.61 0.61
CA ASP A 199 13.12 11.06 -0.51
C ASP A 199 13.24 12.61 -0.51
N CYS A 200 14.44 13.07 -0.82
CA CYS A 200 14.87 14.46 -0.84
C CYS A 200 15.17 15.00 -2.25
N ASP A 201 15.22 14.16 -3.30
CA ASP A 201 15.31 14.57 -4.70
C ASP A 201 14.58 13.60 -5.66
N ASP A 202 13.25 13.74 -5.68
CA ASP A 202 12.22 13.15 -6.57
C ASP A 202 12.44 13.35 -8.09
N GLY A 203 13.67 13.68 -8.49
CA GLY A 203 14.14 13.65 -9.87
C GLY A 203 15.21 12.60 -10.16
N GLU A 204 15.79 11.95 -9.14
CA GLU A 204 17.01 11.13 -9.25
C GLU A 204 16.97 9.88 -8.35
N ALA A 205 16.52 8.75 -8.92
CA ALA A 205 16.33 7.41 -8.31
C ALA A 205 17.55 6.74 -7.62
N ALA A 206 18.64 7.47 -7.41
CA ALA A 206 19.80 7.09 -6.61
C ALA A 206 19.88 7.87 -5.28
N ILE A 207 19.00 8.86 -5.09
CA ILE A 207 18.85 9.70 -3.90
C ILE A 207 17.52 9.31 -3.27
N TYR A 208 17.54 8.76 -2.06
CA TYR A 208 16.34 8.38 -1.30
C TYR A 208 16.70 8.04 0.15
N PHE A 209 15.71 8.06 1.04
CA PHE A 209 15.93 7.76 2.46
C PHE A 209 16.63 6.40 2.69
N GLY A 210 17.87 6.46 3.19
CA GLY A 210 18.68 5.27 3.49
C GLY A 210 19.36 4.61 2.28
N ALA A 211 19.54 5.32 1.17
CA ALA A 211 20.41 4.89 0.07
C ALA A 211 21.88 4.69 0.50
N ALA A 212 22.74 4.38 -0.46
CA ALA A 212 24.18 4.29 -0.23
C ALA A 212 24.86 5.57 -0.74
N GLU A 213 25.41 6.36 0.18
CA GLU A 213 26.26 7.53 -0.10
C GLU A 213 27.34 7.24 -1.15
N LEU A 214 27.46 8.17 -2.09
CA LEU A 214 28.48 8.28 -3.11
C LEU A 214 29.35 9.51 -2.81
N CYS A 215 30.60 9.52 -3.26
CA CYS A 215 31.49 10.66 -3.06
C CYS A 215 31.34 11.70 -4.19
N ASP A 216 30.12 12.21 -4.37
CA ASP A 216 29.77 13.20 -5.41
C ASP A 216 29.27 14.54 -4.83
N GLY A 217 29.20 14.68 -3.51
CA GLY A 217 28.77 15.90 -2.82
C GLY A 217 27.25 16.08 -2.75
N LEU A 218 26.47 15.03 -3.05
CA LEU A 218 25.03 14.95 -2.82
C LEU A 218 24.74 14.21 -1.51
N ASP A 219 23.53 14.38 -0.97
CA ASP A 219 23.02 13.70 0.24
C ASP A 219 22.17 12.51 -0.23
N ASN A 220 22.81 11.45 -0.74
CA ASN A 220 22.10 10.36 -1.42
C ASN A 220 21.16 9.61 -0.47
N ASP A 221 21.50 9.46 0.81
CA ASP A 221 20.69 8.74 1.80
C ASP A 221 19.65 9.63 2.52
N CYS A 222 19.57 10.91 2.15
CA CYS A 222 18.68 11.94 2.70
C CYS A 222 18.80 12.15 4.23
N ASN A 223 19.97 11.86 4.83
CA ASN A 223 20.20 12.08 6.26
C ASN A 223 20.53 13.54 6.63
N HIS A 224 20.70 14.42 5.63
CA HIS A 224 21.18 15.82 5.70
C HIS A 224 22.71 15.94 5.88
N LEU A 225 23.50 14.93 5.50
CA LEU A 225 24.97 14.92 5.56
C LEU A 225 25.55 14.24 4.31
N ALA A 226 25.80 15.04 3.27
CA ALA A 226 26.52 14.58 2.08
C ALA A 226 27.88 13.94 2.42
N ASP A 227 28.18 12.83 1.74
CA ASP A 227 29.40 12.03 1.80
C ASP A 227 29.69 11.37 3.20
N ASP A 228 28.72 11.25 4.14
CA ASP A 228 28.96 10.67 5.49
C ASP A 228 29.06 9.12 5.50
N GLY A 229 28.63 8.48 4.41
CA GLY A 229 28.61 7.02 4.24
C GLY A 229 29.67 6.48 3.26
N GLY A 230 30.10 5.23 3.50
CA GLY A 230 30.68 4.38 2.43
C GLY A 230 31.94 4.87 1.69
N ILE A 231 33.14 4.66 2.27
CA ILE A 231 34.46 4.87 1.60
C ILE A 231 34.74 6.31 1.14
N CYS A 232 33.84 7.27 1.36
CA CYS A 232 34.15 8.70 1.37
C CYS A 232 34.94 9.12 2.64
N ALA A 233 35.70 8.18 3.22
CA ALA A 233 36.71 8.50 4.22
C ALA A 233 37.73 9.43 3.55
N PRO A 234 37.82 10.71 3.97
CA PRO A 234 38.71 11.66 3.31
C PRO A 234 40.14 11.12 3.36
N PRO A 235 40.94 11.28 2.28
CA PRO A 235 42.38 11.02 2.38
C PRO A 235 42.89 11.82 3.58
N PRO A 236 43.59 11.18 4.54
CA PRO A 236 43.67 11.65 5.91
C PRO A 236 44.16 13.10 5.97
N GLU A 237 43.37 13.96 6.64
CA GLU A 237 43.69 15.38 6.83
C GLU A 237 45.15 15.55 7.25
N GLU A 238 45.85 16.43 6.54
CA GLU A 238 47.30 16.62 6.62
C GLU A 238 48.11 15.36 6.25
N CYS A 239 48.21 15.10 4.95
CA CYS A 239 49.48 14.59 4.43
C CYS A 239 50.58 15.60 4.78
N GLY A 240 51.75 15.11 5.17
CA GLY A 240 52.92 15.94 5.46
C GLY A 240 54.07 15.67 4.50
N ALA A 241 55.02 16.61 4.49
CA ALA A 241 56.33 16.33 3.93
C ALA A 241 56.97 15.15 4.68
N CYS A 242 57.71 14.31 3.96
CA CYS A 242 58.41 13.18 4.55
C CYS A 242 59.34 13.66 5.68
N GLU A 243 59.03 13.36 6.94
CA GLU A 243 59.89 13.68 8.09
C GLU A 243 60.26 12.44 8.90
N GLY A 244 61.50 12.42 9.40
CA GLY A 244 62.00 11.34 10.25
C GLY A 244 62.38 10.04 9.51
N GLY A 245 61.94 9.85 8.27
CA GLY A 245 62.14 8.63 7.47
C GLY A 245 60.85 7.82 7.32
N VAL A 246 60.72 7.15 6.17
CA VAL A 246 59.52 6.36 5.80
C VAL A 246 59.39 5.12 6.70
N THR A 247 58.18 4.86 7.20
CA THR A 247 57.85 3.70 8.05
C THR A 247 57.19 2.57 7.26
N ASP A 248 56.36 2.93 6.30
CA ASP A 248 55.52 2.02 5.52
C ASP A 248 55.26 2.61 4.12
N LEU A 249 55.06 1.72 3.16
CA LEU A 249 54.70 2.05 1.78
C LEU A 249 53.74 0.99 1.26
N THR A 250 52.78 1.42 0.45
CA THR A 250 52.03 0.55 -0.48
C THR A 250 52.44 0.91 -1.90
N LEU A 251 52.87 -0.11 -2.65
CA LEU A 251 53.26 0.04 -4.05
C LEU A 251 52.30 -0.73 -4.96
N ALA A 252 52.04 -0.22 -6.15
CA ALA A 252 51.41 -0.98 -7.24
C ALA A 252 52.47 -1.51 -8.21
N TRP A 253 52.24 -2.71 -8.76
CA TRP A 253 53.05 -3.25 -9.87
C TRP A 253 52.42 -2.89 -11.22
N GLN A 254 53.09 -2.03 -12.00
CA GLN A 254 52.58 -1.51 -13.28
C GLN A 254 53.08 -2.28 -14.51
N GLY A 255 53.74 -3.43 -14.34
CA GLY A 255 54.22 -4.24 -15.47
C GLY A 255 53.13 -5.16 -16.07
N ASP A 256 53.09 -5.29 -17.40
CA ASP A 256 52.10 -6.03 -18.22
C ASP A 256 51.73 -7.46 -17.80
N ARG A 257 52.48 -8.08 -16.89
CA ARG A 257 52.31 -9.49 -16.48
C ARG A 257 52.60 -9.65 -14.99
N ARG A 258 51.92 -10.62 -14.37
CA ARG A 258 52.18 -11.05 -12.99
C ARG A 258 53.67 -11.28 -12.72
N ALA A 259 54.15 -10.81 -11.58
CA ALA A 259 55.55 -10.84 -11.18
C ALA A 259 55.73 -11.48 -9.79
N ASP A 260 56.94 -11.97 -9.51
CA ASP A 260 57.39 -12.39 -8.17
C ASP A 260 58.21 -11.23 -7.60
N VAL A 261 57.57 -10.36 -6.83
CA VAL A 261 58.13 -9.10 -6.38
C VAL A 261 58.86 -9.29 -5.06
N ARG A 262 60.04 -8.67 -4.96
CA ARG A 262 60.85 -8.62 -3.75
C ARG A 262 61.32 -7.20 -3.49
N VAL A 263 61.01 -6.71 -2.29
CA VAL A 263 61.51 -5.44 -1.78
C VAL A 263 62.61 -5.73 -0.76
N LEU A 264 63.79 -5.20 -1.00
CA LEU A 264 64.94 -5.34 -0.11
C LEU A 264 65.31 -4.00 0.52
N ASP A 265 65.74 -4.02 1.78
CA ASP A 265 66.35 -2.84 2.41
C ASP A 265 67.77 -2.57 1.88
N HIS A 266 68.36 -1.45 2.31
CA HIS A 266 69.75 -1.07 2.00
C HIS A 266 70.80 -2.17 2.35
N TRP A 267 70.50 -3.05 3.31
CA TRP A 267 71.38 -4.14 3.74
C TRP A 267 71.08 -5.48 3.06
N GLY A 268 70.16 -5.50 2.08
CA GLY A 268 69.76 -6.69 1.33
C GLY A 268 68.80 -7.63 2.06
N ARG A 269 68.17 -7.20 3.16
CA ARG A 269 67.15 -7.98 3.87
C ARG A 269 65.78 -7.74 3.26
N THR A 270 65.00 -8.80 3.12
CA THR A 270 63.66 -8.74 2.53
C THR A 270 62.66 -8.06 3.47
N LEU A 271 62.06 -6.97 2.99
CA LEU A 271 60.91 -6.32 3.61
C LEU A 271 59.63 -7.05 3.17
N TYR A 272 59.44 -7.17 1.85
CA TYR A 272 58.33 -7.86 1.19
C TYR A 272 58.82 -8.92 0.18
N SER A 273 58.08 -10.02 0.06
CA SER A 273 58.23 -11.01 -1.01
C SER A 273 56.87 -11.63 -1.29
N GLY A 274 56.38 -11.51 -2.52
CA GLY A 274 55.04 -11.98 -2.90
C GLY A 274 54.85 -12.04 -4.40
N ARG A 275 53.78 -12.71 -4.85
CA ARG A 275 53.37 -12.69 -6.25
C ARG A 275 52.24 -11.68 -6.40
N VAL A 276 52.39 -10.75 -7.32
CA VAL A 276 51.42 -9.68 -7.60
C VAL A 276 51.05 -9.64 -9.08
N GLN A 277 49.85 -9.17 -9.38
CA GLN A 277 49.30 -8.95 -10.71
C GLN A 277 49.52 -7.50 -11.18
N PRO A 278 49.36 -7.20 -12.48
CA PRO A 278 49.34 -5.81 -12.96
C PRO A 278 48.24 -5.01 -12.23
N GLY A 279 48.58 -3.84 -11.70
CA GLY A 279 47.70 -3.00 -10.88
C GLY A 279 47.46 -3.49 -9.44
N GLU A 280 48.02 -4.63 -9.02
CA GLU A 280 47.84 -5.14 -7.66
C GLU A 280 48.72 -4.39 -6.66
N ALA A 281 48.07 -3.75 -5.68
CA ALA A 281 48.71 -3.03 -4.59
C ALA A 281 49.25 -3.98 -3.51
N PHE A 282 50.40 -3.67 -2.93
CA PHE A 282 50.99 -4.44 -1.82
C PHE A 282 51.75 -3.54 -0.84
N SER A 283 51.47 -3.73 0.46
CA SER A 283 52.00 -2.90 1.55
C SER A 283 53.12 -3.60 2.33
N PHE A 284 54.06 -2.84 2.88
CA PHE A 284 55.13 -3.36 3.75
C PHE A 284 55.73 -2.32 4.70
N ASP A 285 56.12 -2.77 5.90
CA ASP A 285 56.76 -1.96 6.93
C ASP A 285 58.30 -2.11 6.95
N GLY A 286 58.98 -1.08 7.45
CA GLY A 286 60.41 -1.10 7.70
C GLY A 286 60.81 -1.95 8.91
N ARG A 287 61.96 -2.65 8.82
CA ARG A 287 62.40 -3.60 9.86
C ARG A 287 63.48 -3.06 10.81
N HIS A 288 63.56 -1.75 11.00
CA HIS A 288 64.45 -1.11 12.00
C HIS A 288 63.69 -0.67 13.26
N ASN A 289 64.41 0.00 14.16
CA ASN A 289 63.85 0.72 15.31
C ASN A 289 62.65 1.56 14.85
N HIS A 290 61.54 1.50 15.58
CA HIS A 290 60.29 2.23 15.26
C HIS A 290 59.73 1.97 13.84
N ARG A 291 59.91 0.75 13.30
CA ARG A 291 59.46 0.34 11.96
C ARG A 291 60.04 1.16 10.79
N MET A 292 61.14 1.86 11.01
CA MET A 292 61.74 2.70 9.97
C MET A 292 62.33 1.84 8.84
N MET A 293 62.20 2.29 7.60
CA MET A 293 62.93 1.72 6.48
C MET A 293 64.42 2.11 6.53
N GLY A 294 65.24 1.42 5.73
CA GLY A 294 66.63 1.86 5.51
C GLY A 294 66.69 3.20 4.75
N PRO A 295 67.88 3.78 4.53
CA PRO A 295 67.98 5.05 3.80
C PRO A 295 67.54 4.96 2.33
N LYS A 296 67.42 3.74 1.80
CA LYS A 296 66.77 3.42 0.53
C LYS A 296 66.28 1.98 0.55
N ILE A 297 65.33 1.67 -0.32
CA ILE A 297 64.89 0.32 -0.64
C ILE A 297 65.23 -0.03 -2.09
N HIS A 298 65.24 -1.33 -2.40
CA HIS A 298 65.57 -1.87 -3.71
C HIS A 298 64.42 -2.76 -4.19
N LEU A 299 63.92 -2.47 -5.40
CA LEU A 299 62.73 -3.11 -5.98
C LEU A 299 63.14 -4.10 -7.08
N LEU A 300 62.69 -5.34 -6.95
CA LEU A 300 62.99 -6.43 -7.88
C LEU A 300 61.71 -7.15 -8.31
N ALA A 301 61.62 -7.49 -9.60
CA ALA A 301 60.62 -8.42 -10.13
C ALA A 301 61.35 -9.66 -10.71
N GLY A 302 61.10 -10.82 -10.12
CA GLY A 302 61.86 -12.04 -10.39
C GLY A 302 63.34 -11.85 -10.07
N TYR A 303 64.17 -11.82 -11.12
CA TYR A 303 65.62 -11.58 -11.03
C TYR A 303 66.05 -10.22 -11.59
N ALA A 304 65.13 -9.43 -12.12
CA ALA A 304 65.40 -8.09 -12.63
C ALA A 304 65.35 -7.06 -11.50
N TYR A 305 66.18 -6.01 -11.63
CA TYR A 305 66.20 -4.85 -10.74
C TYR A 305 65.51 -3.69 -11.47
N HIS A 306 64.47 -3.12 -10.86
CA HIS A 306 63.63 -2.10 -11.51
C HIS A 306 63.95 -0.69 -11.00
N GLY A 307 64.31 -0.55 -9.72
CA GLY A 307 64.64 0.75 -9.15
C GLY A 307 64.98 0.72 -7.67
N SER A 308 65.19 1.92 -7.12
CA SER A 308 65.31 2.15 -5.68
C SER A 308 64.64 3.45 -5.30
N LEU A 309 63.80 3.40 -4.26
CA LEU A 309 63.20 4.58 -3.64
C LEU A 309 64.05 5.08 -2.47
N HIS A 310 64.12 6.40 -2.29
CA HIS A 310 64.83 7.06 -1.21
C HIS A 310 63.93 7.20 0.02
N THR A 311 64.03 6.25 0.96
CA THR A 311 63.16 6.18 2.14
C THR A 311 63.70 6.91 3.37
N SER A 312 64.79 7.69 3.23
CA SER A 312 65.35 8.58 4.27
C SER A 312 64.77 10.00 4.29
N CYS A 313 63.75 10.32 3.49
CA CYS A 313 63.26 11.69 3.28
C CYS A 313 64.35 12.69 2.80
N SER A 314 65.42 12.19 2.18
CA SER A 314 66.48 13.03 1.58
C SER A 314 66.13 13.53 0.18
N VAL A 315 65.08 12.95 -0.39
CA VAL A 315 64.39 13.27 -1.62
C VAL A 315 62.92 13.17 -1.24
N GLU A 316 62.08 14.03 -1.81
CA GLU A 316 60.63 13.90 -1.66
C GLU A 316 60.19 12.52 -2.19
N ILE A 317 59.20 11.95 -1.50
CA ILE A 317 58.64 10.64 -1.83
C ILE A 317 57.17 10.64 -1.43
N GLY A 318 56.29 10.25 -2.35
CA GLY A 318 54.85 10.20 -2.10
C GLY A 318 54.05 9.49 -3.19
N PRO A 319 52.71 9.42 -3.02
CA PRO A 319 51.77 8.96 -4.05
C PRO A 319 52.12 9.49 -5.45
N GLY A 320 52.11 8.60 -6.46
CA GLY A 320 52.47 8.90 -7.85
C GLY A 320 53.96 8.79 -8.21
N ASP A 321 54.87 8.62 -7.24
CA ASP A 321 56.29 8.42 -7.55
C ASP A 321 56.58 7.05 -8.18
N MET A 322 57.44 7.06 -9.21
CA MET A 322 57.76 5.88 -10.01
C MET A 322 59.20 5.39 -9.82
N ALA A 323 59.37 4.09 -9.53
CA ALA A 323 60.67 3.43 -9.37
C ALA A 323 60.81 2.21 -10.30
N GLY A 324 60.88 2.49 -11.61
CA GLY A 324 60.76 1.49 -12.66
C GLY A 324 59.28 1.22 -12.92
N ASP A 325 58.87 -0.05 -12.93
CA ASP A 325 57.47 -0.46 -13.10
C ASP A 325 56.72 -0.57 -11.76
N PHE A 326 57.12 0.22 -10.78
CA PHE A 326 56.51 0.31 -9.44
C PHE A 326 56.09 1.74 -9.17
N GLU A 327 54.83 1.92 -8.81
CA GLU A 327 54.23 3.19 -8.42
C GLU A 327 54.02 3.20 -6.90
N VAL A 328 54.29 4.33 -6.25
CA VAL A 328 53.90 4.58 -4.86
C VAL A 328 52.42 4.98 -4.86
N LEU A 329 51.57 4.25 -4.14
CA LEU A 329 50.16 4.63 -3.96
C LEU A 329 49.95 5.43 -2.67
N GLU A 330 50.60 5.01 -1.59
CA GLU A 330 50.49 5.60 -0.26
C GLU A 330 51.71 5.21 0.58
N GLY A 331 51.88 5.88 1.72
CA GLY A 331 52.81 5.50 2.78
C GLY A 331 52.87 6.58 3.86
N ALA A 332 53.56 6.28 4.95
CA ALA A 332 53.77 7.23 6.04
C ALA A 332 55.25 7.43 6.39
N SER A 333 55.53 8.59 6.98
CA SER A 333 56.80 8.97 7.57
C SER A 333 56.69 9.07 9.09
N LYS A 334 57.79 8.76 9.79
CA LYS A 334 57.80 8.63 11.25
C LYS A 334 57.33 9.90 11.98
N ASP A 335 57.74 11.06 11.49
CA ASP A 335 57.51 12.35 12.15
C ASP A 335 56.55 13.27 11.36
N GLY A 336 56.27 12.96 10.08
CA GLY A 336 55.46 13.80 9.18
C GLY A 336 54.12 13.19 8.74
N GLY A 337 53.68 12.06 9.31
CA GLY A 337 52.38 11.47 8.97
C GLY A 337 52.34 10.85 7.57
N ALA A 338 51.16 10.85 6.93
CA ALA A 338 50.98 10.34 5.57
C ALA A 338 51.80 11.15 4.55
N LEU A 339 52.39 10.50 3.56
CA LEU A 339 53.20 11.15 2.53
C LEU A 339 52.31 11.90 1.53
N CYS A 340 52.56 13.20 1.32
CA CYS A 340 51.97 13.91 0.18
C CYS A 340 52.57 13.45 -1.14
N GLY A 341 51.74 13.30 -2.18
CA GLY A 341 52.23 13.18 -3.55
C GLY A 341 52.89 14.48 -4.03
N PRO A 342 53.49 14.51 -5.23
CA PRO A 342 53.76 15.79 -5.87
C PRO A 342 52.41 16.48 -6.01
N ALA A 343 52.29 17.71 -5.47
CA ALA A 343 51.08 18.49 -5.65
C ALA A 343 50.75 18.52 -7.15
N SER A 344 49.51 18.16 -7.51
CA SER A 344 48.94 18.65 -8.74
C SER A 344 49.15 20.16 -8.75
N ASP A 345 49.63 20.68 -9.88
CA ASP A 345 49.77 22.11 -10.13
C ASP A 345 48.36 22.69 -10.39
N ASP A 346 47.48 22.52 -9.39
CA ASP A 346 46.18 23.16 -9.30
C ASP A 346 46.46 24.63 -9.01
N GLY A 347 46.58 25.37 -10.11
CA GLY A 347 47.01 26.76 -10.13
C GLY A 347 45.97 27.70 -9.53
N ASP A 348 45.84 27.67 -8.20
CA ASP A 348 45.20 28.72 -7.40
C ASP A 348 46.09 29.97 -7.43
N ASP A 349 46.04 30.70 -8.56
CA ASP A 349 46.65 32.02 -8.73
C ASP A 349 45.82 33.07 -8.00
N ASP A 350 45.81 32.96 -6.66
CA ASP A 350 45.12 33.84 -5.73
C ASP A 350 45.88 35.18 -5.59
N GLY A 351 46.02 35.85 -6.73
CA GLY A 351 46.81 37.05 -6.99
C GLY A 351 46.21 38.33 -6.40
N GLY A 352 45.88 38.32 -5.11
CA GLY A 352 45.32 39.46 -4.39
C GLY A 352 46.32 40.59 -4.14
N ASN A 353 46.49 41.53 -5.08
CA ASN A 353 46.84 42.92 -4.74
C ASN A 353 46.52 43.92 -5.88
N GLY A 354 45.62 44.89 -5.64
CA GLY A 354 45.19 45.85 -6.66
C GLY A 354 45.99 47.16 -6.70
N ILE A 355 45.95 47.86 -7.83
CA ILE A 355 46.16 49.33 -7.95
C ILE A 355 45.65 49.86 -9.31
N GLY A 356 44.89 50.95 -9.26
CA GLY A 356 45.05 52.10 -10.17
C GLY A 356 44.57 52.01 -11.62
N SER A 357 43.36 52.55 -11.85
CA SER A 357 43.09 53.74 -12.70
C SER A 357 43.67 53.88 -14.13
N ASP A 358 42.74 54.24 -15.03
CA ASP A 358 42.88 55.06 -16.25
C ASP A 358 43.40 54.41 -17.55
N GLY A 359 42.74 54.73 -18.67
CA GLY A 359 43.42 54.86 -19.98
C GLY A 359 42.86 54.09 -21.18
N ASP A 360 41.68 54.48 -21.65
CA ASP A 360 41.42 54.94 -23.04
C ASP A 360 41.80 54.10 -24.29
N ASP A 361 40.76 53.97 -25.15
CA ASP A 361 40.74 54.11 -26.62
C ASP A 361 41.04 52.93 -27.61
N ASP A 362 40.03 52.72 -28.48
CA ASP A 362 40.07 52.43 -29.93
C ASP A 362 40.61 51.06 -30.45
N ASP A 363 40.09 50.44 -31.53
CA ASP A 363 38.85 50.57 -32.36
C ASP A 363 38.80 49.30 -33.27
N HIS A 364 37.66 49.07 -33.94
CA HIS A 364 37.34 48.06 -34.97
C HIS A 364 37.04 46.63 -34.45
N GLY A 365 35.87 46.02 -34.69
CA GLY A 365 34.65 46.47 -35.37
C GLY A 365 34.20 45.54 -36.50
N GLY A 366 32.91 45.20 -36.51
CA GLY A 366 32.21 44.65 -37.67
C GLY A 366 31.44 43.37 -37.44
N LEU A 367 30.10 43.50 -37.41
CA LEU A 367 29.05 42.57 -37.87
C LEU A 367 29.02 41.19 -37.17
N ASP A 368 27.88 40.69 -36.69
CA ASP A 368 26.66 40.47 -37.46
C ASP A 368 25.37 40.87 -36.70
N GLU A 369 24.32 41.20 -37.47
CA GLU A 369 22.93 41.38 -37.03
C GLU A 369 22.17 40.03 -37.26
N ASP A 370 20.85 39.98 -36.99
CA ASP A 370 19.95 38.81 -37.06
C ASP A 370 20.05 37.89 -35.81
N ASP A 371 18.99 37.52 -35.05
CA ASP A 371 17.54 37.75 -35.11
C ASP A 371 16.97 37.76 -33.66
N ASP A 372 15.98 38.61 -33.35
CA ASP A 372 15.09 38.49 -32.19
C ASP A 372 13.75 39.23 -32.47
N ASP A 373 12.68 38.83 -31.78
CA ASP A 373 11.31 39.41 -31.75
C ASP A 373 10.42 39.27 -33.02
N ASP A 374 9.83 38.08 -33.21
CA ASP A 374 8.61 37.88 -34.04
C ASP A 374 7.46 37.29 -33.20
N ASP A 375 7.00 38.08 -32.23
CA ASP A 375 5.80 37.81 -31.40
C ASP A 375 4.52 38.19 -32.20
N ARG A 376 3.83 37.22 -32.80
CA ARG A 376 2.50 37.43 -33.43
C ARG A 376 1.58 36.21 -33.50
N ASP A 377 0.33 36.48 -33.10
CA ASP A 377 -0.94 35.97 -33.65
C ASP A 377 -1.22 34.45 -33.45
N ASP A 378 -2.43 33.96 -33.20
CA ASP A 378 -3.77 34.58 -33.26
C ASP A 378 -4.84 33.74 -32.47
N ASP A 379 -6.11 34.14 -32.56
CA ASP A 379 -7.37 33.42 -32.23
C ASP A 379 -7.73 33.25 -30.71
N ALA A 380 -8.75 33.90 -30.11
CA ALA A 380 -10.12 34.31 -30.47
C ALA A 380 -11.21 33.22 -30.31
N ASP A 381 -12.12 33.39 -29.32
CA ASP A 381 -13.56 33.58 -29.58
C ASP A 381 -14.33 34.03 -28.30
N GLU A 382 -14.97 35.20 -28.34
CA GLU A 382 -16.01 35.62 -27.36
C GLU A 382 -17.37 35.58 -28.07
N ASP A 383 -18.14 34.50 -27.92
CA ASP A 383 -19.50 34.43 -28.48
C ASP A 383 -20.57 34.98 -27.52
N ARG A 384 -21.65 35.53 -28.08
CA ARG A 384 -22.71 36.27 -27.38
C ARG A 384 -24.07 35.59 -27.51
N GLY A 385 -24.80 35.49 -26.40
CA GLY A 385 -26.25 35.23 -26.41
C GLY A 385 -26.71 34.66 -25.08
N ASP A 386 -27.28 35.47 -24.19
CA ASP A 386 -28.74 35.73 -24.14
C ASP A 386 -29.56 34.51 -23.69
N HIS A 387 -29.99 34.50 -22.43
CA HIS A 387 -31.44 34.54 -22.15
C HIS A 387 -31.77 34.93 -20.70
N ARG A 388 -32.81 35.76 -20.61
CA ARG A 388 -33.39 36.33 -19.39
C ARG A 388 -34.88 36.07 -19.44
N TRP A 389 -35.40 35.29 -18.49
CA TRP A 389 -36.85 35.16 -18.27
C TRP A 389 -37.15 35.26 -16.78
N ASP A 390 -37.93 36.27 -16.43
CA ASP A 390 -38.74 36.31 -15.22
C ASP A 390 -40.03 35.50 -15.48
N ASP A 391 -40.44 34.66 -14.53
CA ASP A 391 -41.84 34.47 -14.07
C ASP A 391 -41.86 33.70 -12.74
#